data_AF-A0A345HLX3-F1
#
_entry.id   AF-A0A345HLX3-F1
#
_cell.length_a   1.000
_cell.length_b   1.000
_cell.length_c   1.000
_cell.angle_alpha   90.00
_cell.angle_beta   90.00
_cell.angle_gamma   90.00
#
_symmetry.space_group_name_H-M   'P 1'
#
loop_
_entity.id
_entity.type
_entity.pdbx_description
1 polymer ?
#
loop_
_entity_poly.entity_id
_entity_poly.type
_entity_poly.pdbx_seq_one_letter_code
_entity_poly.pdbx_strand_id
1 'polypeptide(L)'
;MAIDWTAEARQLARGRRCGDLPRLSASQGASPPPLSEAEIREAEAELGITFPDQYRAHLLRESAGGAMKRLRRSPAGWGWQGDSRTNYDLLTADFPHPDSYRAYEQELDAREPLAPAFPDHHTYRAAWQQWDAEYEVFQERKTSGAVFIQDNGCGFATLLVVTGPHRGSLWFDGRATCDQILPLNLDGQPVSFTDWLARSSMDLVGW
;
A
#
# COMPACT_ATOMS: atom_id res chain seq x y z
N MET A 1 29.57 6.04 2.23
CA MET A 1 29.24 4.70 2.75
C MET A 1 28.30 4.06 1.76
N ALA A 2 28.56 2.83 1.32
CA ALA A 2 27.59 2.09 0.50
C ALA A 2 26.38 1.74 1.39
N ILE A 3 25.17 1.86 0.85
CA ILE A 3 23.94 1.49 1.55
C ILE A 3 23.89 -0.04 1.64
N ASP A 4 23.61 -0.58 2.83
CA ASP A 4 23.34 -2.02 2.99
C ASP A 4 21.88 -2.28 2.64
N TRP A 5 21.61 -2.48 1.35
CA TRP A 5 20.26 -2.70 0.85
C TRP A 5 19.59 -3.94 1.44
N THR A 6 20.36 -4.98 1.78
CA THR A 6 19.82 -6.19 2.40
C THR A 6 19.34 -5.92 3.83
N ALA A 7 20.04 -5.07 4.59
CA ALA A 7 19.57 -4.63 5.90
C ALA A 7 18.31 -3.75 5.78
N GLU A 8 18.28 -2.82 4.82
CA GLU A 8 17.12 -1.96 4.54
C GLU A 8 15.87 -2.77 4.14
N ALA A 9 16.02 -3.74 3.22
CA ALA A 9 14.94 -4.62 2.80
C ALA A 9 14.36 -5.41 3.98
N ARG A 10 15.24 -5.95 4.84
CA ARG A 10 14.83 -6.66 6.07
C ARG A 10 14.13 -5.73 7.07
N GLN A 11 14.55 -4.48 7.17
CA GLN A 11 13.91 -3.50 8.04
C GLN A 11 12.49 -3.20 7.53
N LEU A 12 12.34 -2.84 6.25
CA LEU A 12 11.04 -2.52 5.66
C LEU A 12 10.08 -3.70 5.69
N ALA A 13 10.55 -4.93 5.47
CA ALA A 13 9.70 -6.11 5.52
C ALA A 13 9.01 -6.32 6.88
N ARG A 14 9.58 -5.82 7.99
CA ARG A 14 8.99 -5.89 9.33
C ARG A 14 7.88 -4.87 9.56
N GLY A 15 7.87 -3.78 8.81
CA GLY A 15 6.82 -2.77 8.88
C GLY A 15 5.47 -3.29 8.36
N ARG A 16 5.46 -4.38 7.61
CA ARG A 16 4.22 -5.12 7.26
C ARG A 16 3.79 -6.01 8.42
N ARG A 17 2.59 -5.79 8.92
CA ARG A 17 1.96 -6.66 9.94
C ARG A 17 1.40 -7.91 9.25
N CYS A 18 2.25 -8.91 9.02
CA CYS A 18 1.83 -10.20 8.44
C CYS A 18 1.38 -11.14 9.57
N GLY A 19 0.10 -11.51 9.59
CA GLY A 19 -0.35 -12.74 10.29
C GLY A 19 -1.30 -12.64 11.49
N ASP A 20 -1.58 -11.48 12.08
CA ASP A 20 -2.27 -11.46 13.39
C ASP A 20 -3.79 -11.23 13.36
N LEU A 21 -4.42 -11.25 12.19
CA LEU A 21 -5.89 -11.20 12.10
C LEU A 21 -6.38 -12.55 11.60
N PRO A 22 -6.96 -13.39 12.47
CA PRO A 22 -7.63 -14.61 12.02
C PRO A 22 -8.61 -14.25 10.91
N ARG A 23 -8.54 -14.94 9.76
CA ARG A 23 -9.70 -15.07 8.87
C ARG A 23 -10.73 -15.87 9.65
N LEU A 24 -11.51 -15.20 10.49
CA LEU A 24 -12.72 -15.81 11.02
C LEU A 24 -13.59 -16.14 9.82
N SER A 25 -13.97 -17.41 9.71
CA SER A 25 -15.01 -17.84 8.79
C SER A 25 -16.21 -16.90 8.94
N ALA A 26 -16.84 -16.56 7.81
CA ALA A 26 -18.00 -15.70 7.77
C ALA A 26 -19.17 -16.37 8.52
N SER A 27 -19.21 -16.21 9.85
CA SER A 27 -20.47 -16.25 10.57
C SER A 27 -21.21 -14.98 10.18
N GLN A 28 -22.45 -15.14 9.72
CA GLN A 28 -23.40 -14.06 9.43
C GLN A 28 -23.80 -13.35 10.73
N GLY A 29 -22.84 -12.74 11.42
CA GLY A 29 -23.05 -11.90 12.58
C GLY A 29 -23.24 -10.44 12.15
N ALA A 30 -24.15 -9.74 12.83
CA ALA A 30 -24.50 -8.35 12.59
C ALA A 30 -23.27 -7.48 12.30
N SER A 31 -23.38 -6.59 11.29
CA SER A 31 -22.36 -5.59 10.99
C SER A 31 -21.98 -4.86 12.28
N PRO A 32 -20.70 -4.86 12.70
CA PRO A 32 -20.28 -4.18 13.91
C PRO A 32 -20.60 -2.67 13.82
N PRO A 33 -20.77 -1.96 14.94
CA PRO A 33 -21.11 -0.55 14.88
C PRO A 33 -20.03 0.27 14.13
N PRO A 34 -20.39 1.43 13.56
CA PRO A 34 -19.41 2.43 13.11
C PRO A 34 -18.44 2.81 14.22
N LEU A 35 -17.25 3.29 13.85
CA LEU A 35 -16.27 3.75 14.83
C LEU A 35 -16.72 5.06 15.47
N SER A 36 -16.40 5.23 16.75
CA SER A 36 -16.56 6.51 17.44
C SER A 36 -15.43 7.48 17.09
N GLU A 37 -15.70 8.77 17.29
CA GLU A 37 -14.70 9.83 17.13
C GLU A 37 -13.46 9.60 18.02
N ALA A 38 -13.63 9.00 19.20
CA ALA A 38 -12.54 8.66 20.11
C ALA A 38 -11.65 7.54 19.54
N GLU A 39 -12.26 6.49 19.01
CA GLU A 39 -11.55 5.37 18.37
C GLU A 39 -10.78 5.84 17.12
N ILE A 40 -11.38 6.71 16.31
CA ILE A 40 -10.70 7.26 15.14
C ILE A 40 -9.48 8.09 15.55
N ARG A 41 -9.60 8.97 16.55
CA ARG A 41 -8.46 9.75 17.04
C ARG A 41 -7.36 8.88 17.61
N GLU A 42 -7.74 7.80 18.30
CA GLU A 42 -6.78 6.84 18.81
C GLU A 42 -6.04 6.11 17.68
N ALA A 43 -6.76 5.70 16.63
CA ALA A 43 -6.17 5.09 15.46
C ALA A 43 -5.20 6.04 14.74
N GLU A 44 -5.60 7.29 14.52
CA GLU A 44 -4.74 8.33 13.94
C GLU A 44 -3.47 8.57 14.75
N ALA A 45 -3.61 8.66 16.08
CA ALA A 45 -2.48 8.84 16.97
C ALA A 45 -1.51 7.65 16.96
N GLU A 46 -2.02 6.41 16.96
CA GLU A 46 -1.19 5.20 16.90
C GLU A 46 -0.48 5.04 15.55
N LEU A 47 -1.20 5.35 14.46
CA LEU A 47 -0.68 5.20 13.09
C LEU A 47 0.18 6.40 12.64
N GLY A 48 0.17 7.51 13.39
CA GLY A 48 0.92 8.72 13.05
C GLY A 48 0.38 9.48 11.83
N ILE A 49 -0.88 9.25 11.46
CA ILE A 49 -1.52 9.84 10.26
C ILE A 49 -2.80 10.57 10.63
N THR A 50 -3.31 11.39 9.73
CA THR A 50 -4.68 11.93 9.81
C THR A 50 -5.49 11.39 8.65
N PHE A 51 -6.58 10.68 8.92
CA PHE A 51 -7.38 10.06 7.86
C PHE A 51 -8.04 11.11 6.95
N PRO A 52 -8.06 10.90 5.63
CA PRO A 52 -8.77 11.78 4.70
C PRO A 52 -10.22 12.01 5.11
N ASP A 53 -10.73 13.22 4.94
CA ASP A 53 -12.02 13.66 5.52
C ASP A 53 -13.19 12.77 5.09
N GLN A 54 -13.24 12.37 3.81
CA GLN A 54 -14.29 11.49 3.30
C GLN A 54 -14.18 10.07 3.88
N TYR A 55 -12.96 9.56 4.05
CA TYR A 55 -12.73 8.26 4.68
C TYR A 55 -13.12 8.29 6.16
N ARG A 56 -12.72 9.34 6.88
CA ARG A 56 -13.12 9.58 8.28
C ARG A 56 -14.64 9.64 8.44
N ALA A 57 -15.32 10.38 7.56
CA ALA A 57 -16.78 10.50 7.57
C ALA A 57 -17.47 9.15 7.32
N HIS A 58 -16.90 8.31 6.47
CA HIS A 58 -17.40 6.95 6.24
C HIS A 58 -17.24 6.06 7.48
N LEU A 59 -16.06 6.08 8.13
CA LEU A 59 -15.79 5.31 9.36
C LEU A 59 -16.77 5.63 10.51
N LEU A 60 -17.26 6.87 10.58
CA LEU A 60 -18.23 7.33 11.58
C LEU A 60 -19.69 6.93 11.28
N ARG A 61 -20.03 6.70 10.01
CA ARG A 61 -21.43 6.51 9.57
C ARG A 61 -21.76 5.06 9.27
N GLU A 62 -20.84 4.37 8.63
CA GLU A 62 -21.05 3.00 8.19
C GLU A 62 -20.23 2.07 9.07
N SER A 63 -20.80 0.90 9.38
CA SER A 63 -19.97 -0.21 9.83
C SER A 63 -18.87 -0.35 8.80
N ALA A 64 -17.61 -0.37 9.23
CA ALA A 64 -16.45 -0.49 8.34
C ALA A 64 -16.39 -1.87 7.65
N GLY A 65 -17.48 -2.36 7.04
CA GLY A 65 -17.60 -3.62 6.32
C GLY A 65 -18.31 -3.40 4.99
N GLY A 66 -17.68 -3.87 3.92
CA GLY A 66 -18.13 -3.77 2.53
C GLY A 66 -17.06 -4.39 1.62
N ALA A 67 -16.98 -3.92 0.37
CA ALA A 67 -15.92 -4.33 -0.59
C ALA A 67 -14.50 -3.88 -0.19
N MET A 68 -14.36 -3.23 0.96
CA MET A 68 -13.16 -2.58 1.48
C MET A 68 -12.69 -3.25 2.78
N LYS A 69 -11.38 -3.25 3.03
CA LYS A 69 -10.79 -3.76 4.26
C LYS A 69 -11.19 -2.89 5.46
N ARG A 70 -11.67 -3.55 6.50
CA ARG A 70 -12.16 -2.92 7.73
C ARG A 70 -11.02 -2.37 8.59
N LEU A 71 -11.05 -1.10 8.97
CA LEU A 71 -10.20 -0.59 10.06
C LEU A 71 -10.72 -1.12 11.40
N ARG A 72 -9.84 -1.73 12.20
CA ARG A 72 -10.19 -2.21 13.56
C ARG A 72 -8.95 -2.26 14.46
N ARG A 73 -9.21 -2.24 15.77
CA ARG A 73 -8.19 -2.55 16.76
C ARG A 73 -8.03 -4.07 16.91
N SER A 74 -6.80 -4.52 17.07
CA SER A 74 -6.41 -5.91 17.35
C SER A 74 -5.36 -5.95 18.47
N PRO A 75 -4.94 -7.14 18.95
CA PRO A 75 -3.81 -7.25 19.87
C PRO A 75 -2.51 -6.62 19.31
N ALA A 76 -2.36 -6.59 17.99
CA ALA A 76 -1.24 -5.97 17.29
C ALA A 76 -1.41 -4.45 17.06
N GLY A 77 -2.48 -3.84 17.60
CA GLY A 77 -2.82 -2.43 17.40
C GLY A 77 -3.88 -2.19 16.33
N TRP A 78 -4.02 -0.93 15.92
CA TRP A 78 -4.92 -0.48 14.85
C TRP A 78 -4.42 -0.90 13.47
N GLY A 79 -5.31 -1.45 12.64
CA GLY A 79 -4.96 -1.83 11.27
C GLY A 79 -6.15 -2.29 10.45
N TRP A 80 -5.88 -2.60 9.18
CA TRP A 80 -6.90 -3.01 8.22
C TRP A 80 -7.05 -4.53 8.18
N GLN A 81 -8.28 -5.00 8.30
CA GLN A 81 -8.61 -6.41 8.38
C GLN A 81 -8.24 -7.16 7.11
N GLY A 82 -7.45 -8.22 7.28
CA GLY A 82 -6.99 -9.05 6.16
C GLY A 82 -5.94 -8.35 5.30
N ASP A 83 -5.42 -7.20 5.73
CA ASP A 83 -4.32 -6.55 5.05
C ASP A 83 -2.97 -7.04 5.57
N SER A 84 -2.13 -7.49 4.66
CA SER A 84 -0.73 -7.84 4.91
C SER A 84 0.24 -7.04 4.03
N ARG A 85 -0.27 -6.11 3.22
CA ARG A 85 0.52 -5.37 2.22
C ARG A 85 0.91 -3.98 2.69
N THR A 86 0.10 -3.31 3.51
CA THR A 86 0.45 -1.98 4.02
C THR A 86 1.67 -2.07 4.92
N ASN A 87 2.66 -1.22 4.63
CA ASN A 87 3.83 -1.03 5.47
C ASN A 87 3.58 0.13 6.44
N TYR A 88 3.43 -0.20 7.72
CA TYR A 88 3.08 0.77 8.76
C TYR A 88 4.23 1.75 9.04
N ASP A 89 5.48 1.34 8.81
CA ASP A 89 6.65 2.21 9.01
C ASP A 89 6.75 3.30 7.93
N LEU A 90 6.06 3.13 6.81
CA LEU A 90 6.04 4.08 5.69
C LEU A 90 4.78 4.94 5.63
N LEU A 91 3.83 4.79 6.56
CA LEU A 91 2.57 5.53 6.53
C LEU A 91 2.73 7.04 6.70
N THR A 92 3.77 7.48 7.41
CA THR A 92 4.05 8.90 7.65
C THR A 92 4.93 9.53 6.58
N ALA A 93 5.46 8.74 5.65
CA ALA A 93 6.16 9.25 4.48
C ALA A 93 5.17 9.65 3.39
N ASP A 94 5.53 10.65 2.59
CA ASP A 94 4.69 11.12 1.49
C ASP A 94 4.53 10.03 0.42
N PHE A 95 3.31 9.91 -0.11
CA PHE A 95 3.07 9.06 -1.28
C PHE A 95 3.75 9.65 -2.53
N PRO A 96 4.68 8.90 -3.16
CA PRO A 96 5.41 9.41 -4.30
C PRO A 96 4.57 9.33 -5.57
N HIS A 97 4.59 10.39 -6.38
CA HIS A 97 3.99 10.37 -7.71
C HIS A 97 4.82 9.46 -8.64
N PRO A 98 4.22 8.65 -9.54
CA PRO A 98 4.98 7.75 -10.41
C PRO A 98 6.11 8.41 -11.22
N ASP A 99 5.90 9.64 -11.67
CA ASP A 99 6.92 10.37 -12.42
C ASP A 99 8.16 10.72 -11.59
N SER A 100 8.05 10.77 -10.25
CA SER A 100 9.19 11.12 -9.39
C SER A 100 10.23 10.02 -9.31
N TYR A 101 9.85 8.76 -9.55
CA TYR A 101 10.75 7.61 -9.44
C TYR A 101 11.08 6.93 -10.77
N ARG A 102 10.43 7.32 -11.86
CA ARG A 102 10.61 6.70 -13.20
C ARG A 102 12.08 6.64 -13.66
N ALA A 103 12.85 7.71 -13.45
CA ALA A 103 14.25 7.75 -13.87
C ALA A 103 15.12 6.79 -13.04
N TYR A 104 14.86 6.70 -11.74
CA TYR A 104 15.58 5.80 -10.84
C TYR A 104 15.24 4.33 -11.10
N GLU A 105 13.97 4.04 -11.41
CA GLU A 105 13.53 2.72 -11.87
C GLU A 105 14.28 2.28 -13.13
N GLN A 106 14.35 3.15 -14.15
CA GLN A 106 15.09 2.84 -15.38
C GLN A 106 16.58 2.61 -15.12
N GLU A 107 17.18 3.36 -14.19
CA GLU A 107 18.57 3.13 -13.78
C GLU A 107 18.73 1.80 -13.06
N LEU A 108 17.80 1.44 -12.16
CA LEU A 108 17.79 0.14 -11.49
C LEU A 108 17.68 -1.01 -12.49
N ASP A 109 16.73 -0.94 -13.41
CA ASP A 109 16.52 -1.94 -14.46
C ASP A 109 17.77 -2.10 -15.32
N ALA A 110 18.41 -0.99 -15.72
CA ALA A 110 19.64 -1.01 -16.51
C ALA A 110 20.84 -1.61 -15.75
N ARG A 111 20.80 -1.59 -14.41
CA ARG A 111 21.82 -2.18 -13.53
C ARG A 111 21.54 -3.64 -13.17
N GLU A 112 20.46 -4.26 -13.67
CA GLU A 112 20.16 -5.66 -13.39
C GLU A 112 21.38 -6.54 -13.71
N PRO A 113 21.92 -7.29 -12.72
CA PRO A 113 23.04 -8.18 -12.96
C PRO A 113 22.67 -9.28 -13.95
N LEU A 114 23.41 -9.38 -15.05
CA LEU A 114 23.25 -10.45 -16.04
C LEU A 114 24.37 -11.47 -15.89
N ALA A 115 24.03 -12.76 -15.79
CA ALA A 115 24.99 -13.85 -15.55
C ALA A 115 26.25 -13.82 -16.46
N PRO A 116 26.16 -13.51 -17.78
CA PRO A 116 27.33 -13.44 -18.65
C PRO A 116 28.35 -12.34 -18.31
N ALA A 117 27.96 -11.33 -17.52
CA ALA A 117 28.84 -10.22 -17.13
C ALA A 117 29.77 -10.56 -15.95
N PHE A 118 29.67 -11.76 -15.38
CA PHE A 118 30.40 -12.16 -14.18
C PHE A 118 31.30 -13.37 -14.43
N PRO A 119 32.48 -13.42 -13.78
CA PRO A 119 33.46 -14.50 -13.99
C PRO A 119 32.99 -15.85 -13.44
N ASP A 120 32.10 -15.84 -12.44
CA ASP A 120 31.59 -17.03 -11.79
C ASP A 120 30.19 -16.79 -11.18
N HIS A 121 29.50 -17.89 -10.89
CA HIS A 121 28.14 -17.87 -10.36
C HIS A 121 28.05 -17.32 -8.93
N HIS A 122 29.10 -17.40 -8.11
CA HIS A 122 29.10 -16.86 -6.75
C HIS A 122 29.12 -15.33 -6.77
N THR A 123 30.01 -14.73 -7.57
CA THR A 123 30.07 -13.27 -7.76
C THR A 123 28.79 -12.74 -8.38
N TYR A 124 28.24 -13.43 -9.39
CA TYR A 124 26.93 -13.09 -9.97
C TYR A 124 25.82 -13.08 -8.90
N ARG A 125 25.71 -14.16 -8.11
CA ARG A 125 24.68 -14.28 -7.07
C ARG A 125 24.77 -13.17 -6.02
N ALA A 126 25.99 -12.80 -5.61
CA ALA A 126 26.18 -11.71 -4.67
C ALA A 126 25.74 -10.36 -5.25
N ALA A 127 26.07 -10.06 -6.51
CA ALA A 127 25.62 -8.85 -7.19
C ALA A 127 24.08 -8.83 -7.35
N TRP A 128 23.50 -9.95 -7.78
CA TRP A 128 22.06 -10.10 -7.93
C TRP A 128 21.32 -9.89 -6.61
N GLN A 129 21.82 -10.45 -5.49
CA GLN A 129 21.22 -10.26 -4.16
C GLN A 129 21.25 -8.80 -3.69
N GLN A 130 22.29 -8.04 -4.03
CA GLN A 130 22.36 -6.62 -3.69
C GLN A 130 21.38 -5.80 -4.52
N TRP A 131 21.30 -6.06 -5.82
CA TRP A 131 20.35 -5.42 -6.72
C TRP A 131 18.90 -5.75 -6.34
N ASP A 132 18.60 -7.02 -6.08
CA ASP A 132 17.26 -7.49 -5.68
C ASP A 132 16.82 -6.84 -4.37
N ALA A 133 17.70 -6.73 -3.38
CA ALA A 133 17.39 -6.03 -2.14
C ALA A 133 17.14 -4.52 -2.34
N GLU A 134 17.89 -3.86 -3.23
CA GLU A 134 17.63 -2.46 -3.60
C GLU A 134 16.27 -2.32 -4.30
N TYR A 135 15.96 -3.25 -5.21
CA TYR A 135 14.69 -3.30 -5.94
C TYR A 135 13.50 -3.56 -5.02
N GLU A 136 13.63 -4.45 -4.03
CA GLU A 136 12.60 -4.71 -3.01
C GLU A 136 12.30 -3.44 -2.18
N VAL A 137 13.34 -2.76 -1.71
CA VAL A 137 13.21 -1.48 -0.99
C VAL A 137 12.54 -0.43 -1.86
N PHE A 138 12.93 -0.35 -3.12
CA PHE A 138 12.36 0.56 -4.09
C PHE A 138 10.86 0.31 -4.30
N GLN A 139 10.48 -0.94 -4.55
CA GLN A 139 9.08 -1.35 -4.75
C GLN A 139 8.22 -1.09 -3.52
N GLU A 140 8.75 -1.28 -2.31
CA GLU A 140 8.01 -0.97 -1.09
C GLU A 140 7.74 0.54 -0.96
N ARG A 141 8.74 1.36 -1.29
CA ARG A 141 8.65 2.82 -1.20
C ARG A 141 7.66 3.43 -2.18
N LYS A 142 7.37 2.78 -3.31
CA LYS A 142 6.33 3.23 -4.26
C LYS A 142 4.94 3.38 -3.62
N THR A 143 4.68 2.69 -2.51
CA THR A 143 3.40 2.73 -1.78
C THR A 143 3.48 3.41 -0.41
N SER A 144 4.55 4.18 -0.15
CA SER A 144 4.66 5.01 1.05
C SER A 144 3.44 5.92 1.22
N GLY A 145 3.01 6.20 2.44
CA GLY A 145 1.89 7.11 2.67
C GLY A 145 0.53 6.63 2.14
N ALA A 146 0.40 5.36 1.75
CA ALA A 146 -0.85 4.78 1.26
C ALA A 146 -1.19 3.47 1.96
N VAL A 147 -2.49 3.15 1.98
CA VAL A 147 -3.03 1.93 2.59
C VAL A 147 -3.72 1.08 1.53
N PHE A 148 -3.53 -0.23 1.59
CA PHE A 148 -4.18 -1.19 0.69
C PHE A 148 -5.63 -1.42 1.10
N ILE A 149 -6.52 -0.55 0.65
CA ILE A 149 -7.89 -0.43 1.14
C ILE A 149 -8.83 -1.49 0.55
N GLN A 150 -8.54 -2.01 -0.65
CA GLN A 150 -9.32 -3.08 -1.29
C GLN A 150 -8.39 -4.03 -2.05
N ASP A 151 -8.70 -5.33 -2.04
CA ASP A 151 -8.09 -6.32 -2.92
C ASP A 151 -8.99 -6.49 -4.16
N ASN A 152 -8.39 -6.42 -5.35
CA ASN A 152 -9.11 -6.51 -6.63
C ASN A 152 -8.89 -7.86 -7.33
N GLY A 153 -8.28 -8.85 -6.65
CA GLY A 153 -7.87 -10.13 -7.22
C GLY A 153 -6.60 -10.03 -8.08
N CYS A 154 -6.01 -11.18 -8.43
CA CYS A 154 -4.85 -11.27 -9.33
C CYS A 154 -3.62 -10.42 -8.92
N GLY A 155 -3.48 -10.09 -7.63
CA GLY A 155 -2.41 -9.22 -7.13
C GLY A 155 -2.71 -7.72 -7.25
N PHE A 156 -3.83 -7.34 -7.86
CA PHE A 156 -4.28 -5.96 -7.93
C PHE A 156 -4.91 -5.50 -6.63
N ALA A 157 -4.78 -4.21 -6.34
CA ALA A 157 -5.38 -3.61 -5.16
C ALA A 157 -5.69 -2.14 -5.40
N THR A 158 -6.54 -1.60 -4.55
CA THR A 158 -6.79 -0.16 -4.49
C THR A 158 -6.08 0.42 -3.28
N LEU A 159 -5.37 1.50 -3.52
CA LEU A 159 -4.65 2.29 -2.53
C LEU A 159 -5.48 3.52 -2.17
N LEU A 160 -5.61 3.80 -0.87
CA LEU A 160 -6.04 5.10 -0.37
C LEU A 160 -4.81 5.84 0.14
N VAL A 161 -4.53 7.02 -0.41
CA VAL A 161 -3.41 7.85 0.06
C VAL A 161 -3.80 8.56 1.34
N VAL A 162 -3.00 8.38 2.39
CA VAL A 162 -3.25 8.95 3.73
C VAL A 162 -2.26 10.06 4.12
N THR A 163 -1.11 10.13 3.44
CA THR A 163 -0.05 11.12 3.73
C THR A 163 0.54 11.73 2.46
N GLY A 164 0.90 13.01 2.54
CA GLY A 164 1.52 13.76 1.45
C GLY A 164 0.54 14.51 0.53
N PRO A 165 1.05 15.07 -0.60
CA PRO A 165 0.28 15.95 -1.48
C PRO A 165 -0.96 15.32 -2.12
N HIS A 166 -0.97 13.99 -2.27
CA HIS A 166 -2.06 13.22 -2.86
C HIS A 166 -3.07 12.69 -1.83
N ARG A 167 -2.97 13.09 -0.56
CA ARG A 167 -3.84 12.62 0.53
C ARG A 167 -5.32 12.71 0.18
N GLY A 168 -6.03 11.60 0.35
CA GLY A 168 -7.46 11.45 0.04
C GLY A 168 -7.78 10.98 -1.37
N SER A 169 -6.77 10.91 -2.26
CA SER A 169 -6.94 10.30 -3.58
C SER A 169 -6.85 8.77 -3.51
N LEU A 170 -7.42 8.13 -4.54
CA LEU A 170 -7.42 6.68 -4.71
C LEU A 170 -6.61 6.29 -5.95
N TRP A 171 -5.87 5.21 -5.84
CA TRP A 171 -4.99 4.72 -6.89
C TRP A 171 -5.15 3.21 -7.08
N PHE A 172 -4.97 2.74 -8.30
CA PHE A 172 -4.91 1.33 -8.64
C PHE A 172 -3.45 0.85 -8.61
N ASP A 173 -3.15 -0.12 -7.75
CA ASP A 173 -1.87 -0.84 -7.77
C ASP A 173 -1.94 -1.95 -8.84
N GLY A 174 -1.46 -1.60 -10.04
CA GLY A 174 -1.38 -2.46 -11.22
C GLY A 174 -0.05 -3.22 -11.35
N ARG A 175 0.83 -3.11 -10.35
CA ARG A 175 2.23 -3.57 -10.48
C ARG A 175 2.38 -5.06 -10.78
N ALA A 176 1.39 -5.87 -10.41
CA ALA A 176 1.36 -7.29 -10.72
C ALA A 176 1.38 -7.61 -12.23
N THR A 177 1.05 -6.66 -13.12
CA THR A 177 1.04 -6.89 -14.58
C THR A 177 1.75 -5.82 -15.39
N CYS A 178 1.63 -4.54 -15.02
CA CYS A 178 2.19 -3.43 -15.81
C CYS A 178 3.28 -2.65 -15.08
N ASP A 179 3.67 -3.08 -13.86
CA ASP A 179 4.58 -2.35 -12.95
C ASP A 179 4.18 -0.88 -12.66
N GLN A 180 2.90 -0.53 -12.84
CA GLN A 180 2.38 0.83 -12.65
C GLN A 180 1.43 0.95 -11.47
N ILE A 181 1.45 2.15 -10.88
CA ILE A 181 0.43 2.63 -9.94
C ILE A 181 -0.29 3.78 -10.64
N LEU A 182 -1.60 3.64 -10.83
CA LEU A 182 -2.39 4.52 -11.70
C LEU A 182 -3.43 5.28 -10.88
N PRO A 183 -3.62 6.60 -11.10
CA PRO A 183 -4.65 7.34 -10.38
C PRO A 183 -6.04 6.86 -10.85
N LEU A 184 -6.97 6.70 -9.91
CA LEU A 184 -8.38 6.44 -10.25
C LEU A 184 -9.07 7.75 -10.61
N ASN A 185 -9.64 7.81 -11.82
CA ASN A 185 -10.29 8.99 -12.34
C ASN A 185 -11.74 8.68 -12.74
N LEU A 186 -12.59 9.69 -12.60
CA LEU A 186 -13.96 9.73 -13.12
C LEU A 186 -14.09 10.99 -13.96
N ASP A 187 -14.45 10.84 -15.24
CA ASP A 187 -14.60 11.96 -16.19
C ASP A 187 -13.36 12.88 -16.26
N GLY A 188 -12.17 12.28 -16.19
CA GLY A 188 -10.90 13.00 -16.27
C GLY A 188 -10.50 13.76 -14.99
N GLN A 189 -11.19 13.55 -13.87
CA GLN A 189 -10.85 14.11 -12.57
C GLN A 189 -10.58 12.99 -11.55
N PRO A 190 -9.74 13.22 -10.53
CA PRO A 190 -9.54 12.26 -9.45
C PRO A 190 -10.87 11.85 -8.81
N VAL A 191 -11.11 10.55 -8.70
CA VAL A 191 -12.35 10.04 -8.10
C VAL A 191 -12.38 10.36 -6.60
N SER A 192 -13.54 10.78 -6.10
CA SER A 192 -13.75 10.95 -4.67
C SER A 192 -13.89 9.58 -3.98
N PHE A 193 -13.58 9.50 -2.68
CA PHE A 193 -13.77 8.26 -1.93
C PHE A 193 -15.24 7.81 -1.95
N THR A 194 -16.18 8.75 -1.81
CA THR A 194 -17.62 8.45 -1.83
C THR A 194 -18.07 7.94 -3.21
N ASP A 195 -17.57 8.53 -4.30
CA ASP A 195 -17.90 8.08 -5.66
C ASP A 195 -17.33 6.70 -5.97
N TRP A 196 -16.12 6.42 -5.46
CA TRP A 196 -15.47 5.13 -5.64
C TRP A 196 -16.24 3.97 -4.97
N LEU A 197 -16.86 4.18 -3.80
CA LEU A 197 -17.60 3.14 -3.07
C LEU A 197 -18.70 2.45 -3.91
N ALA A 198 -19.26 3.15 -4.89
CA ALA A 198 -20.33 2.65 -5.75
C ALA A 198 -19.82 1.99 -7.05
N ARG A 199 -18.50 1.84 -7.24
CA ARG A 199 -17.88 1.50 -8.53
C ARG A 199 -16.78 0.44 -8.37
N SER A 200 -16.47 -0.25 -9.47
CA SER A 200 -15.27 -1.08 -9.55
C SER A 200 -14.05 -0.18 -9.78
N SER A 201 -12.95 -0.46 -9.07
CA SER A 201 -11.68 0.24 -9.27
C SER A 201 -11.16 0.10 -10.70
N MET A 202 -11.41 -1.03 -11.37
CA MET A 202 -10.97 -1.27 -12.75
C MET A 202 -11.69 -0.36 -13.77
N ASP A 203 -12.93 0.04 -13.50
CA ASP A 203 -13.72 0.91 -14.39
C ASP A 203 -13.26 2.38 -14.32
N LEU A 204 -12.40 2.70 -13.34
CA LEU A 204 -11.90 4.04 -13.05
C LEU A 204 -10.44 4.23 -13.46
N VAL A 205 -9.82 3.19 -14.04
CA VAL A 205 -8.48 3.27 -14.60
C VAL A 205 -8.58 3.75 -16.05
N GLY A 206 -7.91 4.87 -16.35
CA GLY A 206 -7.69 5.29 -17.74
C GLY A 206 -6.54 4.48 -18.34
N TRP A 207 -6.88 3.38 -19.03
CA TRP A 207 -5.94 2.60 -19.83
C TRP A 207 -5.39 3.36 -21.04
#